data_AF-A0A1F3KJE9-F1
#
_entry.id   AF-A0A1F3KJE9-F1
#
_cell.length_a   1.000
_cell.length_b   1.000
_cell.length_c   1.000
_cell.angle_alpha   90.00
_cell.angle_beta   90.00
_cell.angle_gamma   90.00
#
_symmetry.space_group_name_H-M   'P 1'
#
loop_
_entity.id
_entity.type
_entity.pdbx_description
1 polymer ?
#
loop_
_entity_poly.entity_id
_entity_poly.type
_entity_poly.pdbx_seq_one_letter_code
_entity_poly.pdbx_strand_id
1 'polypeptide(L)'
;MRKFALFAFLFSLLTIGTITFAVSGSNQRVEVVVVGATEHGPMQPTVKAIKDVAAKYGNKVKLTIYSFESEEGIKYMEAHTLTAHLNIVINGKYKYPVNDKVVTFQWFEGQQWTKKDLDAVINNILNTKKNK
;
A
#
# COMPACT_ATOMS: atom_id res chain seq x y z
N MET A 1 80.17 21.25 0.11
CA MET A 1 79.16 21.84 -0.79
C MET A 1 77.89 21.00 -0.66
N ARG A 2 77.00 21.37 0.28
CA ARG A 2 75.61 21.84 0.05
C ARG A 2 74.72 20.93 -0.85
N LYS A 3 73.48 20.76 -0.36
CA LYS A 3 72.22 20.37 -1.03
C LYS A 3 71.98 18.83 -1.09
N PHE A 4 70.82 18.24 -0.80
CA PHE A 4 69.44 18.68 -0.60
C PHE A 4 68.72 17.74 0.40
N ALA A 5 67.77 18.32 1.15
CA ALA A 5 66.78 17.62 1.94
C ALA A 5 65.79 16.83 1.05
N LEU A 6 65.18 15.76 1.58
CA LEU A 6 63.73 15.56 1.41
C LEU A 6 63.16 14.74 2.57
N PHE A 7 62.24 15.38 3.29
CA PHE A 7 61.46 14.87 4.40
C PHE A 7 60.18 14.20 3.88
N ALA A 8 59.75 13.15 4.60
CA ALA A 8 58.37 12.76 4.93
C ALA A 8 57.27 12.76 3.84
N PHE A 9 56.61 11.61 3.66
CA PHE A 9 55.21 11.38 4.07
C PHE A 9 54.75 10.00 3.57
N LEU A 10 54.74 8.99 4.43
CA LEU A 10 54.07 7.72 4.15
C LEU A 10 52.75 7.71 4.94
N PHE A 11 51.75 8.41 4.41
CA PHE A 11 50.39 8.37 4.94
C PHE A 11 49.71 7.12 4.36
N SER A 12 49.84 6.01 5.08
CA SER A 12 49.11 4.78 4.83
C SER A 12 47.60 5.08 4.96
N LEU A 13 46.90 5.19 3.84
CA LEU A 13 45.45 5.28 3.77
C LEU A 13 44.84 3.99 4.34
N LEU A 14 44.51 4.00 5.62
CA LEU A 14 43.59 3.04 6.24
C LEU A 14 42.17 3.46 5.86
N THR A 15 41.69 3.01 4.70
CA THR A 15 40.30 3.15 4.31
C THR A 15 39.47 2.17 5.14
N ILE A 16 38.93 2.66 6.25
CA ILE A 16 37.91 1.96 7.03
C ILE A 16 36.66 1.92 6.14
N GLY A 17 36.48 0.80 5.44
CA GLY A 17 35.27 0.52 4.68
C GLY A 17 34.08 0.51 5.64
N THR A 18 33.24 1.53 5.55
CA THR A 18 31.94 1.54 6.21
C THR A 18 31.04 0.55 5.48
N ILE A 19 30.90 -0.65 6.04
CA ILE A 19 29.88 -1.61 5.63
C ILE A 19 28.53 -1.01 6.03
N THR A 20 27.87 -0.33 5.10
CA THR A 20 26.48 0.06 5.27
C THR A 20 25.63 -1.21 5.13
N PHE A 21 25.20 -1.76 6.25
CA PHE A 21 24.14 -2.77 6.26
C PHE A 21 22.86 -2.08 5.78
N ALA A 22 22.53 -2.25 4.50
CA ALA A 22 21.22 -1.92 3.99
C ALA A 22 20.20 -2.84 4.68
N VAL A 23 19.57 -2.34 5.75
CA VAL A 23 18.37 -2.96 6.32
C VAL A 23 17.31 -2.91 5.23
N SER A 24 17.19 -4.00 4.47
CA SER A 24 16.06 -4.24 3.59
C SER A 24 14.84 -4.53 4.45
N GLY A 25 14.34 -3.51 5.12
CA GLY A 25 13.00 -3.53 5.68
C GLY A 25 12.06 -3.76 4.51
N SER A 26 11.44 -4.93 4.43
CA SER A 26 10.48 -5.23 3.38
C SER A 26 9.43 -4.11 3.41
N ASN A 27 9.44 -3.25 2.39
CA ASN A 27 8.54 -2.11 2.28
C ASN A 27 7.16 -2.63 1.85
N GLN A 28 6.58 -3.51 2.68
CA GLN A 28 5.36 -4.24 2.39
C GLN A 28 4.18 -3.29 2.52
N ARG A 29 3.73 -2.85 1.35
CA ARG A 29 2.61 -1.95 1.16
C ARG A 29 1.31 -2.78 1.10
N VAL A 30 0.27 -2.35 1.83
CA VAL A 30 -1.08 -2.89 1.66
C VAL A 30 -1.62 -2.39 0.33
N GLU A 31 -2.01 -3.29 -0.56
CA GLU A 31 -2.65 -2.93 -1.82
C GLU A 31 -4.16 -2.83 -1.63
N VAL A 32 -4.73 -1.70 -2.02
CA VAL A 32 -6.17 -1.43 -2.04
C VAL A 32 -6.54 -1.04 -3.46
N VAL A 33 -7.30 -1.90 -4.14
CA VAL A 33 -7.83 -1.64 -5.48
C VAL A 33 -9.32 -1.37 -5.37
N VAL A 34 -9.76 -0.22 -5.84
CA VAL A 34 -11.18 0.12 -6.01
C VAL A 34 -11.51 -0.04 -7.48
N VAL A 35 -12.52 -0.84 -7.80
CA VAL A 35 -12.91 -1.07 -9.20
C VAL A 35 -14.42 -1.15 -9.34
N GLY A 36 -14.93 -0.58 -10.43
CA GLY A 36 -16.37 -0.52 -10.71
C GLY A 36 -16.78 0.88 -11.15
N ALA A 37 -17.97 1.32 -10.75
CA ALA A 37 -18.56 2.62 -11.06
C ALA A 37 -17.91 3.80 -10.30
N THR A 38 -16.58 3.88 -10.32
CA THR A 38 -15.78 4.84 -9.53
C THR A 38 -15.99 6.30 -9.94
N GLU A 39 -16.50 6.53 -11.14
CA GLU A 39 -16.78 7.86 -11.70
C GLU A 39 -18.27 8.23 -11.60
N HIS A 40 -19.13 7.26 -11.32
CA HIS A 40 -20.57 7.47 -11.20
C HIS A 40 -20.89 8.38 -10.01
N GLY A 41 -21.68 9.45 -10.23
CA GLY A 41 -21.95 10.50 -9.23
C GLY A 41 -22.36 9.97 -7.85
N PRO A 42 -23.38 9.09 -7.76
CA PRO A 42 -23.77 8.42 -6.52
C PRO A 42 -22.67 7.63 -5.79
N MET A 43 -21.62 7.16 -6.49
CA MET A 43 -20.49 6.46 -5.87
C MET A 43 -19.43 7.40 -5.29
N GLN A 44 -19.42 8.69 -5.65
CA GLN A 44 -18.37 9.62 -5.23
C GLN A 44 -18.19 9.72 -3.70
N PRO A 45 -19.25 9.73 -2.86
CA PRO A 45 -19.08 9.71 -1.41
C PRO A 45 -18.34 8.44 -0.92
N THR A 46 -18.62 7.30 -1.53
CA THR A 46 -17.99 6.01 -1.22
C THR A 46 -16.51 6.02 -1.64
N VAL A 47 -16.22 6.47 -2.86
CA VAL A 47 -14.84 6.60 -3.36
C VAL A 47 -14.04 7.58 -2.50
N LYS A 48 -14.65 8.69 -2.08
CA LYS A 48 -14.02 9.64 -1.15
C LYS A 48 -13.71 8.99 0.20
N ALA A 49 -14.66 8.25 0.77
CA ALA A 49 -14.45 7.55 2.04
C ALA A 49 -13.24 6.58 1.99
N ILE A 50 -13.07 5.88 0.87
CA ILE A 50 -11.92 4.99 0.65
C ILE A 50 -10.61 5.79 0.58
N LYS A 51 -10.58 6.88 -0.20
CA LYS A 51 -9.42 7.79 -0.30
C LYS A 51 -9.03 8.35 1.06
N ASP A 52 -10.01 8.82 1.84
CA ASP A 52 -9.80 9.40 3.17
C ASP A 52 -9.16 8.38 4.12
N VAL A 53 -9.59 7.11 4.09
CA VAL A 53 -8.99 6.05 4.92
C VAL A 53 -7.57 5.71 4.43
N ALA A 54 -7.37 5.49 3.13
CA ALA A 54 -6.07 5.15 2.57
C ALA A 54 -5.02 6.22 2.86
N ALA A 55 -5.38 7.50 2.78
CA ALA A 55 -4.49 8.64 3.03
C ALA A 55 -3.87 8.63 4.43
N LYS A 56 -4.56 8.10 5.45
CA LYS A 56 -4.04 7.99 6.83
C LYS A 56 -2.76 7.16 6.93
N TYR A 57 -2.57 6.22 6.02
CA TYR A 57 -1.46 5.27 6.03
C TYR A 57 -0.28 5.69 5.16
N GLY A 58 -0.42 6.79 4.41
CA GLY A 58 0.62 7.34 3.54
C GLY A 58 1.19 6.29 2.59
N ASN A 59 2.52 6.16 2.58
CA ASN A 59 3.23 5.24 1.69
C ASN A 59 3.07 3.74 2.05
N LYS A 60 2.42 3.41 3.17
CA LYS A 60 2.14 2.02 3.59
C LYS A 60 0.92 1.42 2.89
N VAL A 61 0.13 2.24 2.19
CA VAL A 61 -1.00 1.79 1.37
C VAL A 61 -0.77 2.20 -0.09
N LYS A 62 -1.02 1.27 -1.03
CA LYS A 62 -1.14 1.54 -2.46
C LYS A 62 -2.62 1.63 -2.75
N LEU A 63 -3.10 2.81 -3.14
CA LEU A 63 -4.47 2.94 -3.64
C LEU A 63 -4.43 2.95 -5.17
N THR A 64 -5.17 2.04 -5.78
CA THR A 64 -5.42 2.00 -7.22
C THR A 64 -6.92 2.08 -7.44
N ILE A 65 -7.34 2.89 -8.41
CA ILE A 65 -8.76 3.10 -8.72
C ILE A 65 -8.95 2.86 -10.22
N TYR A 66 -9.83 1.94 -10.57
CA TYR A 66 -10.19 1.60 -11.93
C TYR A 66 -11.68 1.85 -12.17
N SER A 67 -12.01 2.48 -13.30
CA SER A 67 -13.38 2.57 -13.79
C SER A 67 -13.74 1.29 -14.54
N PHE A 68 -14.98 0.81 -14.42
CA PHE A 68 -15.50 -0.27 -15.27
C PHE A 68 -15.64 0.15 -16.75
N GLU A 69 -15.48 1.42 -17.04
CA GLU A 69 -15.45 1.97 -18.41
C GLU A 69 -14.04 1.94 -19.01
N SER A 70 -13.01 1.59 -18.23
CA SER A 70 -11.62 1.45 -18.69
C SER A 70 -11.27 0.00 -19.01
N GLU A 71 -10.39 -0.21 -19.98
CA GLU A 71 -9.91 -1.54 -20.36
C GLU A 71 -9.22 -2.26 -19.18
N GLU A 72 -8.45 -1.52 -18.38
CA GLU A 72 -7.78 -2.04 -17.18
C GLU A 72 -8.80 -2.45 -16.10
N GLY A 73 -9.85 -1.67 -15.90
CA GLY A 73 -10.90 -1.99 -14.93
C GLY A 73 -11.67 -3.24 -15.31
N ILE A 74 -12.05 -3.38 -16.59
CA ILE A 74 -12.72 -4.57 -17.11
C ILE A 74 -11.83 -5.80 -16.90
N LYS A 75 -10.57 -5.74 -17.34
CA LYS A 75 -9.61 -6.84 -17.15
C LYS A 75 -9.41 -7.20 -15.69
N TYR A 76 -9.33 -6.21 -14.81
CA TYR A 76 -9.18 -6.46 -13.38
C TYR A 76 -10.42 -7.14 -12.79
N MET A 77 -11.62 -6.71 -13.16
CA MET A 77 -12.88 -7.33 -12.71
C MET A 77 -13.00 -8.77 -13.20
N GLU A 78 -12.69 -9.04 -14.46
CA GLU A 78 -12.73 -10.39 -15.04
C GLU A 78 -11.75 -11.33 -14.34
N ALA A 79 -10.48 -10.90 -14.20
CA ALA A 79 -9.42 -11.70 -13.59
C ALA A 79 -9.71 -12.07 -12.13
N HIS A 80 -10.52 -11.29 -11.43
CA HIS A 80 -10.88 -11.49 -10.03
C HIS A 80 -12.35 -11.92 -9.84
N THR A 81 -13.07 -12.20 -10.93
CA THR A 81 -14.49 -12.62 -10.94
C THR A 81 -15.39 -11.67 -10.13
N LEU A 82 -15.17 -10.37 -10.28
CA LEU A 82 -15.88 -9.32 -9.55
C LEU A 82 -17.10 -8.86 -10.34
N THR A 83 -18.28 -8.87 -9.70
CA THR A 83 -19.56 -8.56 -10.36
C THR A 83 -20.34 -7.43 -9.72
N ALA A 84 -19.92 -6.94 -8.55
CA ALA A 84 -20.59 -5.83 -7.89
C ALA A 84 -20.33 -4.50 -8.62
N HIS A 85 -21.24 -3.54 -8.47
CA HIS A 85 -21.15 -2.23 -9.10
C HIS A 85 -19.94 -1.41 -8.60
N LEU A 86 -19.49 -1.67 -7.37
CA LEU A 86 -18.22 -1.19 -6.83
C LEU A 86 -17.63 -2.30 -5.96
N ASN A 87 -16.35 -2.59 -6.13
CA ASN A 87 -15.59 -3.56 -5.34
C ASN A 87 -14.36 -2.89 -4.74
N ILE A 88 -13.98 -3.30 -3.53
CA ILE A 88 -12.72 -2.90 -2.91
C ILE A 88 -11.95 -4.18 -2.59
N VAL A 89 -10.87 -4.38 -3.30
CA VAL A 89 -9.99 -5.53 -3.17
C VAL A 89 -8.76 -5.11 -2.39
N ILE A 90 -8.55 -5.71 -1.23
CA ILE A 90 -7.41 -5.48 -0.36
C ILE A 90 -6.52 -6.71 -0.49
N ASN A 91 -5.25 -6.56 -0.88
CA ASN A 91 -4.31 -7.67 -1.09
C ASN A 91 -4.93 -8.90 -1.82
N GLY A 92 -5.71 -8.66 -2.88
CA GLY A 92 -6.37 -9.70 -3.68
C GLY A 92 -7.66 -10.30 -3.09
N LYS A 93 -8.16 -9.81 -1.95
CA LYS A 93 -9.41 -10.28 -1.32
C LYS A 93 -10.38 -9.13 -1.05
N TYR A 94 -11.67 -9.41 -1.05
CA TYR A 94 -12.71 -8.41 -0.75
C TYR A 94 -13.63 -8.82 0.41
N LYS A 95 -13.30 -9.92 1.10
CA LYS A 95 -13.99 -10.41 2.30
C LYS A 95 -13.02 -10.58 3.44
N TYR A 96 -13.33 -10.00 4.60
CA TYR A 96 -12.45 -9.99 5.76
C TYR A 96 -13.22 -10.24 7.06
N PRO A 97 -12.67 -11.02 7.99
CA PRO A 97 -13.14 -11.02 9.37
C PRO A 97 -12.77 -9.70 10.03
N VAL A 98 -13.75 -9.00 10.59
CA VAL A 98 -13.59 -7.78 11.38
C VAL A 98 -14.44 -7.94 12.62
N ASN A 99 -13.80 -8.12 13.77
CA ASN A 99 -14.46 -8.54 15.02
C ASN A 99 -15.26 -9.83 14.79
N ASP A 100 -16.53 -9.88 15.21
CA ASP A 100 -17.40 -11.06 15.13
C ASP A 100 -18.20 -11.16 13.81
N LYS A 101 -17.85 -10.37 12.79
CA LYS A 101 -18.53 -10.40 11.48
C LYS A 101 -17.55 -10.55 10.32
N VAL A 102 -18.04 -11.12 9.23
CA VAL A 102 -17.37 -11.08 7.93
C VAL A 102 -17.87 -9.86 7.16
N VAL A 103 -16.98 -8.92 6.89
CA VAL A 103 -17.25 -7.72 6.08
C VAL A 103 -16.98 -8.04 4.62
N THR A 104 -17.94 -7.73 3.75
CA THR A 104 -17.77 -7.78 2.30
C THR A 104 -17.63 -6.36 1.77
N PHE A 105 -16.49 -6.05 1.15
CA PHE A 105 -16.20 -4.73 0.64
C PHE A 105 -16.71 -4.55 -0.80
N GLN A 106 -18.03 -4.45 -0.90
CA GLN A 106 -18.74 -4.17 -2.14
C GLN A 106 -19.78 -3.08 -1.88
N TRP A 107 -20.23 -2.42 -2.94
CA TRP A 107 -21.29 -1.40 -2.88
C TRP A 107 -20.90 -0.18 -2.04
N PHE A 108 -21.91 0.55 -1.54
CA PHE A 108 -21.77 1.81 -0.85
C PHE A 108 -21.15 1.64 0.55
N GLU A 109 -20.35 2.64 0.96
CA GLU A 109 -20.00 2.80 2.36
C GLU A 109 -21.28 3.02 3.20
N GLY A 110 -21.33 2.43 4.39
CA GLY A 110 -22.50 2.49 5.28
C GLY A 110 -23.52 1.35 5.06
N GLN A 111 -23.34 0.52 4.03
CA GLN A 111 -24.14 -0.69 3.80
C GLN A 111 -23.39 -1.93 4.30
N GLN A 112 -22.68 -2.63 3.41
CA GLN A 112 -21.99 -3.88 3.73
C GLN A 112 -20.69 -3.67 4.50
N TRP A 113 -20.16 -2.45 4.47
CA TRP A 113 -18.91 -2.06 5.10
C TRP A 113 -18.94 -0.58 5.48
N THR A 114 -18.08 -0.18 6.40
CA THR A 114 -17.91 1.20 6.86
C THR A 114 -16.44 1.63 6.78
N LYS A 115 -16.16 2.93 6.86
CA LYS A 115 -14.78 3.45 7.02
C LYS A 115 -14.01 2.78 8.15
N LYS A 116 -14.70 2.45 9.27
CA LYS A 116 -14.09 1.77 10.42
C LYS A 116 -13.68 0.34 10.06
N ASP A 117 -14.48 -0.37 9.27
CA ASP A 117 -14.13 -1.72 8.82
C ASP A 117 -12.90 -1.69 7.90
N LEU A 118 -12.84 -0.76 6.94
CA LEU A 118 -11.69 -0.61 6.04
C LEU A 118 -10.41 -0.26 6.81
N ASP A 119 -10.52 0.70 7.73
CA ASP A 119 -9.43 1.11 8.61
C ASP A 119 -8.91 -0.06 9.46
N ALA A 120 -9.82 -0.82 10.08
CA ALA A 120 -9.47 -1.99 10.89
C ALA A 120 -8.74 -3.05 10.06
N VAL A 121 -9.18 -3.36 8.84
CA VAL A 121 -8.53 -4.35 7.98
C VAL A 121 -7.11 -3.90 7.60
N ILE A 122 -6.94 -2.66 7.15
CA ILE A 122 -5.61 -2.13 6.78
C ILE A 122 -4.69 -2.15 8.00
N ASN A 123 -5.15 -1.68 9.15
CA ASN A 123 -4.38 -1.66 10.39
C ASN A 123 -4.00 -3.08 10.85
N ASN A 124 -4.93 -4.04 10.78
CA ASN A 124 -4.67 -5.43 11.15
C ASN A 124 -3.62 -6.07 10.23
N ILE A 125 -3.68 -5.84 8.92
CA ILE A 125 -2.66 -6.35 7.98
C ILE A 125 -1.28 -5.78 8.30
N LEU A 126 -1.20 -4.48 8.58
CA LEU A 126 0.06 -3.81 8.90
C LEU A 126 0.65 -4.25 10.25
N ASN A 127 -0.18 -4.59 11.24
CA ASN A 127 0.28 -4.94 12.59
C ASN A 127 0.47 -6.46 12.82
N THR A 128 -0.33 -7.31 12.18
CA THR A 128 -0.18 -8.78 12.30
C THR A 128 1.19 -9.25 11.82
N LYS A 129 1.81 -8.50 10.91
CA LYS A 129 3.16 -8.80 10.40
C LYS A 129 4.31 -8.27 11.24
N LYS A 130 4.06 -7.42 12.25
CA LYS A 130 5.12 -7.03 13.21
C LYS A 130 5.42 -8.14 14.22
N ASN A 131 4.53 -9.12 14.35
CA ASN A 131 4.57 -10.18 15.37
C ASN A 131 4.95 -11.55 14.79
N LYS A 132 5.46 -11.60 13.55
CA LYS A 132 6.06 -12.79 12.93
C LYS A 132 7.49 -12.46 12.57
#